data_AF-A0A9D7JS55-F1
#
_entry.id   AF-A0A9D7JS55-F1
#
_cell.length_a   1.000
_cell.length_b   1.000
_cell.length_c   1.000
_cell.angle_alpha   90.00
_cell.angle_beta   90.00
_cell.angle_gamma   90.00
#
_symmetry.space_group_name_H-M   'P 1'
#
loop_
_entity.id
_entity.type
_entity.pdbx_description
1 polymer ?
#
loop_
_entity_poly.entity_id
_entity_poly.type
_entity_poly.pdbx_seq_one_letter_code
_entity_poly.pdbx_strand_id
1 'polypeptide(L)' 'MPTCWQYLDEQKNKTGLDQCRRSYQPSRYKVLYDVKSTPQIFILDQDKKILSKGIGAEQLDEVMTHIIEAMSHK' A
#
# COMPACT_ATOMS: atom_id res chain seq x y z
N MET A 1 -24.98 -10.50 11.96
CA MET A 1 -23.71 -9.78 11.75
C MET A 1 -22.94 -10.53 10.69
N PRO A 2 -22.71 -9.96 9.49
CA PRO A 2 -21.85 -10.58 8.49
C PRO A 2 -20.48 -10.80 9.13
N THR A 3 -19.84 -11.94 8.84
CA THR A 3 -18.45 -12.13 9.25
C THR A 3 -17.62 -11.01 8.62
N CYS A 4 -16.71 -10.40 9.39
CA CYS A 4 -15.81 -9.32 8.96
C CYS A 4 -15.24 -9.51 7.53
N TRP A 5 -15.02 -10.74 7.11
CA TRP A 5 -14.55 -11.11 5.77
C TRP A 5 -15.53 -10.82 4.62
N GLN A 6 -16.83 -11.05 4.80
CA GLN A 6 -17.82 -10.80 3.75
C GLN A 6 -17.86 -9.32 3.37
N TYR A 7 -17.77 -8.44 4.38
CA TYR A 7 -17.65 -7.00 4.16
C TYR A 7 -16.37 -6.61 3.42
N LEU A 8 -15.25 -7.28 3.69
CA LEU A 8 -13.96 -6.95 3.05
C LEU A 8 -13.90 -7.45 1.59
N ASP A 9 -14.49 -8.61 1.28
CA ASP A 9 -14.55 -9.14 -0.09
C ASP A 9 -15.38 -8.22 -1.00
N GLU A 10 -16.48 -7.67 -0.49
CA GLU A 10 -17.30 -6.66 -1.20
C GLU A 10 -16.51 -5.37 -1.51
N GLN A 11 -15.54 -5.01 -0.68
CA GLN A 11 -14.71 -3.81 -0.84
C GLN A 11 -13.45 -4.07 -1.68
N LYS A 12 -12.90 -5.29 -1.63
CA LYS A 12 -11.75 -5.74 -2.43
C LYS A 12 -11.98 -5.51 -3.92
N ASN A 13 -13.18 -5.87 -4.40
CA ASN A 13 -13.57 -5.72 -5.81
C ASN A 13 -13.76 -4.26 -6.24
N LYS A 14 -13.86 -3.30 -5.31
CA LYS A 14 -14.09 -1.88 -5.61
C LYS A 14 -12.83 -1.03 -5.61
N THR A 15 -11.78 -1.47 -4.92
CA THR A 15 -10.59 -0.63 -4.63
C THR A 15 -9.29 -1.18 -5.19
N GLY A 16 -9.25 -2.43 -5.69
CA GLY A 16 -8.03 -3.05 -6.21
C GLY A 16 -6.93 -3.26 -5.16
N LEU A 17 -7.24 -3.06 -3.89
CA LEU A 17 -6.33 -3.21 -2.76
C LEU A 17 -6.26 -4.68 -2.35
N ASP A 18 -5.10 -5.32 -2.51
CA ASP A 18 -4.90 -6.66 -1.98
C ASP A 18 -4.65 -6.61 -0.47
N GLN A 19 -5.72 -6.84 0.29
CA GLN A 19 -5.66 -6.93 1.74
C GLN A 19 -4.92 -8.19 2.19
N CYS A 20 -3.60 -8.08 2.36
CA CYS A 20 -2.73 -9.17 2.79
C CYS A 20 -2.71 -9.32 4.33
N ARG A 21 -3.70 -10.01 4.92
CA ARG A 21 -3.60 -10.50 6.31
C ARG A 21 -3.35 -12.01 6.31
N ARG A 22 -2.09 -12.43 6.48
CA ARG A 22 -1.73 -13.85 6.55
C ARG A 22 -2.12 -14.42 7.92
N SER A 23 -3.12 -15.30 7.96
CA SER A 23 -3.80 -15.76 9.18
C SER A 23 -2.93 -16.58 10.14
N TYR A 24 -1.86 -17.21 9.64
CA TYR A 24 -1.13 -18.26 10.38
C TYR A 24 0.32 -17.93 10.72
N GLN A 25 0.87 -16.81 10.22
CA GLN A 25 2.23 -16.41 10.58
C GLN A 25 2.34 -14.89 10.59
N PRO A 26 2.84 -14.28 11.68
CA PRO A 26 3.04 -12.85 11.73
C PRO A 26 4.01 -12.48 10.61
N SER A 27 3.52 -11.75 9.62
CA SER A 27 4.38 -11.19 8.59
C SER A 27 5.39 -10.26 9.28
N ARG A 28 6.69 -10.43 8.99
CA ARG A 28 7.74 -9.56 9.54
C ARG A 28 7.81 -8.21 8.82
N TYR A 29 6.74 -7.79 8.16
CA TYR A 29 6.68 -6.56 7.38
C TYR A 29 7.07 -5.34 8.21
N LYS A 30 6.68 -5.30 9.50
CA LYS A 30 7.07 -4.20 10.40
C LYS A 30 8.58 -4.07 10.57
N VAL A 31 9.30 -5.19 10.60
CA VAL A 31 10.77 -5.21 10.72
C VAL A 31 11.41 -4.95 9.35
N LEU A 32 10.91 -5.61 8.30
CA LEU A 32 11.46 -5.52 6.94
C LEU A 32 11.32 -4.12 6.34
N TYR A 33 10.22 -3.44 6.61
CA TYR A 33 9.91 -2.09 6.11
C TYR A 33 10.09 -1.01 7.19
N ASP A 34 10.66 -1.34 8.35
CA ASP A 34 10.85 -0.44 9.50
C ASP A 34 9.60 0.39 9.86
N VAL A 35 8.44 -0.27 9.91
CA VAL A 35 7.15 0.36 10.20
C VAL A 35 7.01 0.60 11.70
N LYS A 36 7.13 1.86 12.13
CA LYS A 36 6.93 2.27 13.53
C LYS A 36 5.45 2.47 13.89
N SER A 37 4.66 2.96 12.94
CA SER A 37 3.24 3.27 13.12
C SER A 37 2.46 3.04 11.82
N THR A 38 1.16 2.81 11.96
CA THR A 38 0.23 2.62 10.84
C THR A 38 -0.87 3.67 10.92
N PRO A 39 -1.42 4.15 9.79
CA PRO A 39 -1.15 3.73 8.42
C PRO A 39 0.14 4.34 7.84
N GLN A 40 0.78 3.62 6.92
CA GLN A 40 1.96 4.10 6.18
C GLN A 40 1.89 3.60 4.74
N ILE A 41 2.16 4.50 3.79
CA ILE A 41 2.08 4.22 2.35
C ILE A 41 3.50 4.20 1.77
N PHE A 42 3.75 3.21 0.91
CA PHE A 42 5.00 3.04 0.17
C PHE A 42 4.67 2.96 -1.32
N ILE A 43 5.44 3.70 -2.13
CA ILE A 43 5.35 3.62 -3.59
C ILE A 43 6.57 2.85 -4.08
N LEU A 44 6.32 1.82 -4.87
CA LEU A 44 7.32 0.90 -5.40
C LEU A 44 7.36 1.01 -6.93
N ASP A 45 8.53 0.80 -7.54
CA ASP A 45 8.65 0.57 -8.98
C ASP A 45 8.39 -0.90 -9.36
N GLN A 46 8.51 -1.22 -10.64
CA GLN A 46 8.34 -2.59 -11.16
C GLN A 46 9.39 -3.58 -10.61
N ASP A 47 10.59 -3.08 -10.27
CA ASP A 47 11.67 -3.86 -9.65
C ASP A 47 11.48 -4.02 -8.13
N LYS A 48 10.36 -3.54 -7.56
CA LYS A 48 10.06 -3.51 -6.13
C LYS A 48 11.04 -2.65 -5.31
N LYS A 49 11.70 -1.67 -5.94
CA LYS A 49 12.48 -0.64 -5.25
C LYS A 49 11.53 0.42 -4.71
N ILE A 50 11.81 0.88 -3.50
CA ILE A 50 11.03 1.94 -2.86
C ILE A 50 11.40 3.27 -3.50
N LEU A 51 10.45 3.87 -4.23
CA LEU A 51 10.56 5.20 -4.80
C LEU A 51 10.24 6.27 -3.75
N SER A 52 9.25 6.01 -2.90
CA SER A 52 8.84 6.94 -1.84
C SER A 52 8.21 6.22 -0.65
N LYS A 53 8.32 6.83 0.54
CA LYS A 53 7.80 6.32 1.81
C LYS A 53 7.32 7.47 2.70
N GLY A 54 6.38 7.18 3.61
CA GLY A 54 5.91 8.16 4.59
C GLY A 54 4.92 9.19 4.03
N ILE A 55 4.23 8.83 2.96
CA ILE A 55 3.23 9.68 2.31
C ILE A 55 1.90 9.55 3.06
N GLY A 56 1.27 10.69 3.36
CA GLY A 56 -0.10 10.73 3.86
C GLY A 56 -1.12 10.40 2.76
N ALA A 57 -2.27 9.84 3.11
CA ALA A 57 -3.29 9.48 2.12
C ALA A 57 -3.72 10.68 1.24
N GLU A 58 -3.79 11.87 1.82
CA GLU A 58 -4.14 13.13 1.15
C GLU A 58 -3.10 13.57 0.11
N GLN A 59 -1.84 13.15 0.27
CA GLN A 59 -0.73 13.54 -0.59
C GLN A 59 -0.48 12.52 -1.72
N LEU A 60 -1.21 11.40 -1.72
CA LEU A 60 -0.94 10.29 -2.64
C LEU A 60 -1.10 10.71 -4.11
N ASP A 61 -2.16 11.47 -4.43
CA ASP A 61 -2.46 11.88 -5.80
C ASP A 61 -1.38 12.81 -6.37
N GLU A 62 -0.93 13.79 -5.58
CA GLU A 62 0.13 14.72 -5.95
C GLU A 62 1.46 13.99 -6.17
N VAL A 63 1.85 13.13 -5.22
CA VAL A 63 3.11 12.38 -5.31
C VAL A 63 3.10 11.43 -6.50
N MET A 64 1.98 10.74 -6.77
CA MET A 64 1.86 9.86 -7.93
C MET A 64 1.99 10.63 -9.25
N THR A 65 1.39 11.81 -9.35
CA THR A 65 1.50 12.68 -10.54
C THR A 65 2.97 13.01 -10.83
N HIS A 66 3.70 13.49 -9.83
CA HIS A 66 5.12 13.81 -9.98
C HIS A 66 5.99 12.59 -10.32
N ILE A 67 5.69 11.42 -9.75
CA ILE A 67 6.43 10.19 -10.05
C ILE A 67 6.19 9.76 -11.51
N ILE A 68 4.95 9.84 -12.00
CA ILE A 68 4.61 9.47 -13.38
C ILE A 68 5.27 10.43 -14.38
N GLU A 69 5.22 11.74 -14.12
CA GLU A 69 5.91 12.76 -14.93
C GLU A 69 7.42 12.50 -14.99
N ALA A 70 8.06 12.25 -13.83
CA ALA A 70 9.48 11.95 -13.75
C ALA A 70 9.87 10.67 -14.49
N MET A 71 8.97 9.68 -14.58
CA MET A 71 9.20 8.45 -15.33
C MET A 71 8.91 8.59 -16.84
N SER A 72 8.03 9.48 -17.25
CA SER A 72 7.72 9.72 -18.68
C SER A 72 8.81 10.53 -19.40
N HIS A 73 9.65 11.26 -18.67
CA HIS A 73 10.75 12.07 -19.22
C HIS A 73 12.10 11.34 -19.26
N LYS A 74 12.11 10.02 -19.02
CA LYS A 74 13.30 9.18 -18.96
C LYS A 74 13.31 8.15 -20.07
#